data_AF-A8FXP1-F1
#
_entry.id   AF-A8FXP1-F1
#
_cell.length_a   1.000
_cell.length_b   1.000
_cell.length_c   1.000
_cell.angle_alpha   90.00
_cell.angle_beta   90.00
_cell.angle_gamma   90.00
#
_symmetry.space_group_name_H-M   'P 1'
#
loop_
_entity.id
_entity.type
_entity.pdbx_description
1 polymer ?
#
loop_
_entity_poly.entity_id
_entity_poly.type
_entity_poly.pdbx_seq_one_letter_code
_entity_poly.pdbx_strand_id
1 'polypeptide(L)'
;MNGWLLLMRWSVRGNVTQKILEKAVDYLLAVKGNQGSLASAFDDYFDFSMLNNDDIEIYTTKEQSRGRHESRAAFVSHDLSVLGDISDEWPGLKSMAFVVSMNSEKEVAEEADIYVRYYISSKQLNAEELLTASRLH
;
A
#
# COMPACT_ATOMS: atom_id res chain seq x y z
N MET A 1 -20.94 -6.17 -8.83
CA MET A 1 -21.20 -6.46 -7.40
C MET A 1 -19.95 -6.03 -6.65
N ASN A 2 -19.95 -4.80 -6.17
CA ASN A 2 -18.74 -4.11 -5.72
C ASN A 2 -18.61 -4.31 -4.20
N GLY A 3 -18.10 -5.47 -3.79
CA GLY A 3 -17.87 -5.81 -2.39
C GLY A 3 -16.48 -5.35 -1.94
N TRP A 4 -16.28 -4.04 -1.73
CA TRP A 4 -15.08 -3.54 -1.08
C TRP A 4 -15.23 -3.57 0.46
N LEU A 5 -14.48 -4.49 1.05
CA LEU A 5 -13.73 -4.52 2.31
C LEU A 5 -13.97 -3.53 3.47
N LEU A 6 -14.03 -4.11 4.67
CA LEU A 6 -13.80 -3.44 5.95
C LEU A 6 -12.37 -2.86 6.04
N LEU A 7 -12.25 -1.52 5.97
CA LEU A 7 -11.10 -0.76 6.46
C LEU A 7 -11.09 -0.79 8.00
N MET A 8 -10.36 -1.71 8.63
CA MET A 8 -10.24 -1.76 10.09
C MET A 8 -8.97 -1.09 10.60
N ARG A 9 -9.17 -0.04 11.39
CA ARG A 9 -8.16 0.69 12.16
C ARG A 9 -7.94 -0.07 13.49
N TRP A 10 -6.68 -0.34 13.83
CA TRP A 10 -6.13 -0.90 15.08
C TRP A 10 -5.84 -2.42 15.12
N SER A 11 -4.53 -2.75 15.22
CA SER A 11 -3.96 -4.02 15.67
C SER A 11 -4.55 -5.31 15.06
N VAL A 12 -4.59 -5.38 13.73
CA VAL A 12 -5.00 -6.59 13.02
C VAL A 12 -3.82 -7.58 13.04
N ARG A 13 -4.04 -8.77 13.61
CA ARG A 13 -3.14 -9.94 13.53
C ARG A 13 -3.74 -10.99 12.58
N GLY A 14 -2.97 -12.00 12.20
CA GLY A 14 -3.39 -13.06 11.26
C GLY A 14 -4.74 -13.73 11.57
N ASN A 15 -5.15 -13.79 12.84
CA ASN A 15 -6.44 -14.34 13.24
C ASN A 15 -7.65 -13.48 12.83
N VAL A 16 -7.48 -12.16 12.67
CA VAL A 16 -8.55 -11.26 12.20
C VAL A 16 -8.66 -11.32 10.69
N THR A 17 -7.54 -11.36 9.96
CA THR A 17 -7.55 -11.50 8.50
C THR A 17 -8.12 -12.84 8.04
N GLN A 18 -7.85 -13.93 8.76
CA GLN A 18 -8.47 -15.22 8.50
C GLN A 18 -10.00 -15.16 8.53
N LYS A 19 -10.60 -14.49 9.53
CA LYS A 19 -12.06 -14.31 9.63
C LYS A 19 -12.65 -13.46 8.51
N ILE A 20 -11.86 -12.58 7.91
CA ILE A 20 -12.29 -11.78 6.75
C ILE A 20 -12.36 -12.70 5.52
N LEU A 21 -11.33 -13.53 5.31
CA LEU A 21 -11.29 -14.50 4.21
C LEU A 21 -12.36 -15.60 4.33
N GLU A 22 -12.70 -16.05 5.54
CA GLU A 22 -13.80 -16.99 5.78
C GLU A 22 -15.16 -16.45 5.29
N LYS A 23 -15.30 -15.13 5.18
CA LYS A 23 -16.48 -14.47 4.61
C LYS A 23 -16.37 -14.22 3.11
N ALA A 24 -15.36 -14.77 2.45
CA ALA A 24 -15.03 -14.53 1.04
C ALA A 24 -14.86 -13.04 0.70
N VAL A 25 -14.34 -12.26 1.65
CA VAL A 25 -13.96 -10.86 1.47
C VAL A 25 -12.44 -10.79 1.55
N ASP A 26 -11.79 -10.03 0.66
CA ASP A 26 -10.35 -9.80 0.75
C ASP A 26 -9.98 -8.88 1.93
N TYR A 27 -8.70 -8.61 2.20
CA TYR A 27 -8.28 -7.47 3.04
C TYR A 27 -7.27 -6.58 2.30
N LEU A 28 -7.22 -5.30 2.71
CA LEU A 28 -6.19 -4.32 2.35
C LEU A 28 -5.85 -3.59 3.64
N LEU A 29 -4.61 -3.73 4.11
CA LEU A 29 -4.18 -3.21 5.39
C LEU A 29 -3.02 -2.24 5.18
N ALA A 30 -3.12 -1.04 5.78
CA ALA A 30 -1.99 -0.14 5.88
C ALA A 30 -1.03 -0.63 6.96
N VAL A 31 0.24 -0.82 6.61
CA VAL A 31 1.31 -1.15 7.55
C VAL A 31 1.69 0.13 8.28
N LYS A 32 1.70 0.09 9.62
CA LYS A 32 2.13 1.23 10.43
C LYS A 32 3.60 1.09 10.75
N GLY A 33 4.35 2.20 10.72
CA GLY A 33 5.77 2.25 11.08
C GLY A 33 6.11 1.81 12.51
N ASN A 34 5.12 1.54 13.38
CA ASN A 34 5.33 0.92 14.69
C ASN A 34 5.27 -0.62 14.66
N GLN A 35 5.15 -1.25 13.49
CA GLN A 35 5.13 -2.71 13.30
C GLN A 35 6.50 -3.25 12.88
N GLY A 36 7.47 -3.21 13.81
CA GLY A 36 8.69 -4.01 13.83
C GLY A 36 9.29 -4.42 12.47
N SER A 37 9.36 -5.73 12.21
CA SER A 37 10.03 -6.34 11.05
C SER A 37 9.34 -6.12 9.71
N LEU A 38 8.00 -5.94 9.68
CA LEU A 38 7.27 -5.75 8.43
C LEU A 38 7.59 -4.39 7.81
N ALA A 39 7.63 -3.32 8.61
CA ALA A 39 8.04 -2.00 8.12
C ALA A 39 9.49 -2.00 7.62
N SER A 40 10.40 -2.68 8.34
CA SER A 40 11.80 -2.81 7.93
C SER A 40 11.94 -3.56 6.59
N ALA A 41 11.16 -4.63 6.38
CA ALA A 41 11.18 -5.36 5.11
C ALA A 41 10.72 -4.48 3.93
N PHE A 42 9.79 -3.55 4.16
CA PHE A 42 9.40 -2.56 3.15
C PHE A 42 10.48 -1.51 2.90
N ASP A 43 11.15 -1.02 3.93
CA ASP A 43 12.24 -0.04 3.77
C ASP A 43 13.45 -0.65 3.03
N ASP A 44 13.76 -1.93 3.27
CA ASP A 44 14.81 -2.66 2.53
C ASP A 44 14.40 -2.98 1.09
N TYR A 45 13.10 -3.19 0.86
CA TYR A 45 12.56 -3.42 -0.48
C TYR A 45 12.55 -2.12 -1.29
N PHE A 46 12.07 -1.03 -0.69
CA PHE A 46 11.85 0.24 -1.38
C PHE A 46 13.16 0.89 -1.85
N ASP A 47 13.41 0.80 -3.16
CA ASP A 47 14.50 1.48 -3.85
C ASP A 47 13.99 2.08 -5.17
N PHE A 48 14.60 3.18 -5.61
CA PHE A 48 14.29 3.84 -6.89
C PHE A 48 14.52 2.92 -8.10
N SER A 49 15.33 1.87 -7.98
CA SER A 49 15.50 0.85 -9.01
C SER A 49 14.19 0.14 -9.38
N MET A 50 13.21 0.11 -8.47
CA MET A 50 11.86 -0.41 -8.70
C MET A 50 11.11 0.26 -9.85
N LEU A 51 11.41 1.52 -10.15
CA LEU A 51 10.79 2.24 -11.26
C LEU A 51 11.11 1.62 -12.63
N ASN A 52 12.16 0.79 -12.70
CA ASN A 52 12.57 0.10 -13.92
C ASN A 52 12.26 -1.40 -13.87
N ASN A 53 11.53 -1.87 -12.85
CA ASN A 53 11.15 -3.27 -12.72
C ASN A 53 9.77 -3.50 -13.38
N ASP A 54 9.75 -4.27 -14.46
CA ASP A 54 8.52 -4.61 -15.20
C ASP A 54 7.52 -5.44 -14.38
N ASP A 55 7.95 -6.07 -13.29
CA ASP A 55 7.10 -6.82 -12.37
C ASP A 55 6.35 -5.93 -11.36
N ILE A 56 6.66 -4.63 -11.33
CA ILE A 56 6.00 -3.65 -10.46
C ILE A 56 5.00 -2.86 -11.27
N GLU A 57 3.73 -2.96 -10.89
CA GLU A 57 2.69 -2.15 -11.48
C GLU A 57 2.67 -0.76 -10.84
N ILE A 58 2.64 0.29 -11.68
CA ILE A 58 2.71 1.68 -11.24
C ILE A 58 1.52 2.46 -11.80
N TYR A 59 0.84 3.21 -10.94
CA TYR A 59 -0.22 4.15 -11.35
C TYR A 59 -0.03 5.48 -10.63
N THR A 60 -0.16 6.59 -11.36
CA THR A 60 0.09 7.94 -10.83
C THR A 60 -1.08 8.87 -11.12
N THR A 61 -1.45 9.68 -10.13
CA THR A 61 -2.41 10.77 -10.27
C THR A 61 -1.78 12.10 -9.88
N LYS A 62 -2.22 13.17 -10.53
CA LYS A 62 -1.87 14.55 -10.21
C LYS A 62 -3.14 15.37 -10.18
N GLU A 63 -3.38 16.07 -9.08
CA GLU A 63 -4.54 16.93 -8.88
C GLU A 63 -4.07 18.31 -8.43
N GLN A 64 -4.73 19.35 -8.93
CA GLN A 64 -4.49 20.74 -8.53
C GLN A 64 -5.78 21.34 -8.00
N SER A 65 -5.75 21.92 -6.80
CA SER A 65 -6.92 22.54 -6.18
C SER A 65 -6.52 23.74 -5.33
N ARG A 66 -7.09 24.91 -5.64
CA ARG A 66 -6.94 26.16 -4.84
C ARG A 66 -5.50 26.48 -4.41
N GLY A 67 -4.53 26.28 -5.30
CA GLY A 67 -3.10 26.53 -5.03
C GLY A 67 -2.33 25.36 -4.41
N ARG A 68 -3.00 24.23 -4.11
CA ARG A 68 -2.37 22.98 -3.71
C ARG A 68 -2.18 22.06 -4.91
N HIS A 69 -1.02 21.42 -4.96
CA HIS A 69 -0.71 20.34 -5.88
C HIS A 69 -0.59 19.05 -5.08
N GLU A 70 -1.45 18.08 -5.37
CA GLU A 70 -1.34 16.71 -4.88
C GLU A 70 -0.82 15.83 -6.03
N SER A 71 0.26 15.09 -5.78
CA SER A 71 0.70 14.00 -6.64
C SER A 71 0.71 12.71 -5.83
N ARG A 72 0.13 11.63 -6.36
CA ARG A 72 0.16 10.33 -5.71
C ARG A 72 0.59 9.26 -6.70
N ALA A 73 1.45 8.36 -6.26
CA ALA A 73 1.87 7.21 -7.04
C ALA A 73 1.66 5.94 -6.21
N ALA A 74 0.95 4.95 -6.77
CA ALA A 74 0.83 3.61 -6.25
C ALA A 74 1.80 2.68 -6.97
N PHE A 75 2.38 1.78 -6.19
CA PHE A 75 3.28 0.73 -6.64
C PHE A 75 2.79 -0.58 -6.04
N VAL A 76 2.58 -1.59 -6.88
CA VAL A 76 2.13 -2.91 -6.46
C VAL A 76 3.09 -3.96 -6.97
N SER A 77 3.47 -4.87 -6.07
CA SER A 77 4.24 -6.07 -6.38
C SER A 77 3.49 -7.31 -5.92
N HIS A 78 3.59 -8.35 -6.73
CA HIS A 78 3.12 -9.70 -6.41
C HIS A 78 4.26 -10.64 -6.01
N ASP A 79 5.51 -10.18 -6.14
CA ASP A 79 6.65 -10.87 -5.55
C ASP A 79 6.70 -10.54 -4.06
N LEU A 80 6.39 -11.54 -3.24
CA LEU A 80 6.37 -11.45 -1.78
C LEU A 80 7.63 -12.03 -1.14
N SER A 81 8.63 -12.43 -1.95
CA SER A 81 9.83 -13.12 -1.47
C SER A 81 10.60 -12.31 -0.42
N VAL A 82 10.59 -10.98 -0.53
CA VAL A 82 11.22 -10.05 0.44
C VAL A 82 10.63 -10.14 1.84
N LEU A 83 9.36 -10.56 1.97
CA LEU A 83 8.72 -10.71 3.27
C LEU A 83 9.17 -11.99 3.99
N GLY A 84 9.72 -12.97 3.27
CA GLY A 84 10.10 -14.27 3.83
C GLY A 84 8.99 -14.88 4.69
N ASP A 85 9.36 -15.40 5.86
CA ASP A 85 8.44 -16.04 6.82
C ASP A 85 7.38 -15.09 7.38
N ILE A 86 7.57 -13.76 7.28
CA ILE A 86 6.56 -12.78 7.73
C ILE A 86 5.26 -12.93 6.92
N SER A 87 5.37 -13.37 5.66
CA SER A 87 4.20 -13.60 4.81
C SER A 87 3.25 -14.66 5.37
N ASP A 88 3.76 -15.65 6.12
CA ASP A 88 2.96 -16.72 6.73
C ASP A 88 2.04 -16.21 7.85
N GLU A 89 2.35 -15.05 8.45
CA GLU A 89 1.48 -14.40 9.43
C GLU A 89 0.22 -13.79 8.81
N TRP A 90 0.17 -13.69 7.47
CA TRP A 90 -0.88 -13.03 6.71
C TRP A 90 -1.57 -14.04 5.78
N PRO A 91 -2.61 -14.74 6.28
CA PRO A 91 -3.37 -15.69 5.48
C PRO A 91 -3.81 -15.09 4.14
N GLY A 92 -3.59 -15.85 3.07
CA GLY A 92 -4.03 -15.50 1.72
C GLY A 92 -3.38 -14.25 1.14
N LEU A 93 -2.25 -13.77 1.68
CA LEU A 93 -1.50 -12.63 1.14
C LEU A 93 -1.12 -12.85 -0.33
N LYS A 94 -1.38 -11.86 -1.18
CA LYS A 94 -1.11 -11.90 -2.64
C LYS A 94 -0.43 -10.65 -3.18
N SER A 95 -0.49 -9.54 -2.46
CA SER A 95 0.14 -8.29 -2.90
C SER A 95 0.79 -7.56 -1.74
N MET A 96 1.95 -6.99 -2.01
CA MET A 96 2.57 -5.94 -1.20
C MET A 96 2.64 -4.67 -2.05
N ALA A 97 2.46 -3.52 -1.41
CA ALA A 97 2.30 -2.28 -2.14
C ALA A 97 2.69 -1.05 -1.32
N PHE A 98 2.89 0.06 -1.99
CA PHE A 98 3.09 1.34 -1.33
C PHE A 98 2.51 2.50 -2.13
N VAL A 99 2.13 3.54 -1.40
CA VAL A 99 1.65 4.80 -1.97
C VAL A 99 2.57 5.91 -1.53
N VAL A 100 3.18 6.59 -2.49
CA VAL A 100 3.89 7.84 -2.29
C VAL A 100 2.91 8.97 -2.53
N SER A 101 2.75 9.87 -1.57
CA SER A 101 1.90 11.06 -1.69
C SER A 101 2.75 12.30 -1.48
N MET A 102 2.62 13.28 -2.37
CA MET A 102 3.28 14.56 -2.29
C MET A 102 2.22 15.64 -2.27
N ASN A 103 2.22 16.49 -1.24
CA ASN A 103 1.23 17.54 -1.06
C ASN A 103 1.93 18.86 -0.79
N SER A 104 1.90 19.79 -1.75
CA SER A 104 2.55 21.10 -1.58
C SER A 104 1.66 22.27 -2.00
N GLU A 105 1.74 23.37 -1.27
CA GLU A 105 1.21 24.69 -1.66
C GLU A 105 2.21 25.46 -2.55
N LYS A 106 3.42 24.92 -2.72
CA LYS A 106 4.46 25.48 -3.58
C LYS A 106 4.44 24.78 -4.94
N GLU A 107 5.03 25.43 -5.94
CA GLU A 107 5.22 24.83 -7.27
C GLU A 107 6.26 23.69 -7.25
N VAL A 108 7.19 23.74 -6.29
CA VAL A 108 8.18 22.69 -6.02
C VAL A 108 7.95 22.15 -4.61
N ALA A 109 7.68 20.84 -4.50
CA ALA A 109 7.52 20.15 -3.23
C ALA A 109 8.87 19.99 -2.51
N GLU A 110 8.85 20.10 -1.18
CA GLU A 110 10.01 19.80 -0.33
C GLU A 110 9.96 18.35 0.15
N GLU A 111 11.06 17.81 0.67
CA GLU A 111 11.11 16.44 1.20
C GLU A 111 10.07 16.21 2.31
N ALA A 112 9.81 17.22 3.14
CA ALA A 112 8.80 17.18 4.19
C ALA A 112 7.35 17.06 3.66
N ASP A 113 7.12 17.32 2.37
CA ASP A 113 5.82 17.20 1.71
C ASP A 113 5.56 15.77 1.20
N ILE A 114 6.55 14.87 1.32
CA ILE A 114 6.51 13.49 0.83
C ILE A 114 6.11 12.54 1.96
N TYR A 115 5.09 11.72 1.70
CA TYR A 115 4.60 10.70 2.61
C TYR A 115 4.57 9.35 1.91
N VAL A 116 5.20 8.34 2.50
CA VAL A 116 5.12 6.95 2.03
C VAL A 116 4.24 6.15 2.99
N ARG A 117 3.33 5.35 2.44
CA ARG A 117 2.50 4.43 3.20
C ARG A 117 2.52 3.05 2.56
N TYR A 118 2.89 2.05 3.35
CA TYR A 118 2.98 0.65 2.93
C TYR A 118 1.65 -0.09 3.14
N TYR A 119 1.40 -1.10 2.31
CA TYR A 119 0.16 -1.87 2.27
C TYR A 119 0.42 -3.34 1.97
N ILE A 120 -0.44 -4.20 2.52
CA ILE A 120 -0.52 -5.63 2.17
C ILE A 120 -1.98 -6.01 1.86
N SER A 121 -2.18 -6.97 0.96
CA SER A 121 -3.51 -7.42 0.55
C SER A 121 -3.60 -8.90 0.22
N SER A 122 -4.74 -9.51 0.54
CA SER A 122 -5.09 -10.86 0.09
C SER A 122 -5.61 -10.95 -1.34
N LYS A 123 -5.89 -9.79 -1.94
CA LYS A 123 -6.27 -9.67 -3.34
C LYS A 123 -5.01 -9.47 -4.16
N GLN A 124 -5.02 -10.00 -5.38
CA GLN A 124 -4.08 -9.57 -6.41
C GLN A 124 -4.53 -8.17 -6.87
N LEU A 125 -3.95 -7.13 -6.30
CA LEU A 125 -4.32 -5.74 -6.55
C LEU A 125 -3.63 -5.23 -7.79
N ASN A 126 -4.28 -4.31 -8.51
CA ASN A 126 -3.59 -3.45 -9.46
C ASN A 126 -3.32 -2.07 -8.83
N ALA A 127 -2.47 -1.26 -9.46
CA ALA A 127 -2.01 0.00 -8.87
C ALA A 127 -3.12 1.07 -8.79
N GLU A 128 -4.06 1.07 -9.73
CA GLU A 128 -5.23 1.97 -9.70
C GLU A 128 -6.21 1.63 -8.57
N GLU A 129 -6.46 0.33 -8.34
CA GLU A 129 -7.28 -0.17 -7.25
C GLU A 129 -6.68 0.21 -5.89
N LEU A 130 -5.36 0.10 -5.74
CA LEU A 130 -4.67 0.55 -4.54
C LEU A 130 -4.85 2.06 -4.32
N LEU A 131 -4.64 2.87 -5.36
CA LEU A 131 -4.78 4.33 -5.23
C LEU A 131 -6.20 4.73 -4.84
N THR A 132 -7.19 4.07 -5.44
CA THR A 132 -8.61 4.27 -5.12
C THR A 132 -8.92 3.89 -3.68
N ALA A 133 -8.47 2.71 -3.23
CA ALA A 133 -8.75 2.22 -1.88
C ALA A 133 -7.97 2.97 -0.80
N SER A 134 -6.75 3.42 -1.09
CA SER A 134 -5.90 4.17 -0.15
C SER A 134 -6.41 5.60 0.13
N ARG A 135 -7.26 6.16 -0.74
CA ARG A 135 -7.92 7.47 -0.50
C ARG A 135 -8.90 7.45 0.67
N LEU A 136 -9.44 6.29 1.01
CA LEU A 136 -10.45 6.14 2.07
C LEU A 136 -9.83 6.07 3.48
N HIS A 137 -8.51 6.23 3.62
CA HIS A 137 -7.77 5.91 4.84
C HIS A 137 -7.09 7.08 5.56
#